data_AF-A0AA48RET1-F1
#
_entry.id   AF-A0AA48RET1-F1
#
_cell.length_a   1.000
_cell.length_b   1.000
_cell.length_c   1.000
_cell.angle_alpha   90.00
_cell.angle_beta   90.00
_cell.angle_gamma   90.00
#
_symmetry.space_group_name_H-M   'P 1'
#
loop_
_entity.id
_entity.type
_entity.pdbx_description
1 polymer ?
#
loop_
_entity_poly.entity_id
_entity_poly.type
_entity_poly.pdbx_seq_one_letter_code
_entity_poly.pdbx_strand_id
1 'polypeptide(L)'
;MNENAPADRKTGAWARKIWLAYTLIALAGALALLAVYVNAYDDYDIGDRLRGLGRFTRTSMSLLTFPLGMPAGLLADGPLRATFGCGEANEPCAVFVTWQVQFAALVAQIVFLRWLIARRFQSGA
;
A
#
# COMPACT_ATOMS: atom_id res chain seq x y z
N MET A 1 18.49 -27.32 -31.37
CA MET A 1 19.44 -26.43 -30.66
C MET A 1 18.68 -25.16 -30.31
N ASN A 2 18.23 -25.00 -29.07
CA ASN A 2 17.46 -23.85 -28.61
C ASN A 2 18.41 -22.84 -27.96
N GLU A 3 18.86 -21.85 -28.72
CA GLU A 3 19.86 -20.85 -28.32
C GLU A 3 19.27 -19.66 -27.53
N ASN A 4 18.05 -19.78 -26.99
CA ASN A 4 17.35 -18.70 -26.26
C ASN A 4 17.32 -18.89 -24.73
N ALA A 5 17.94 -19.95 -24.19
CA ALA A 5 17.84 -20.33 -22.78
C ALA A 5 18.55 -19.42 -21.72
N PRO A 6 19.57 -18.58 -22.01
CA PRO A 6 20.27 -17.86 -20.94
C PRO A 6 19.65 -16.50 -20.55
N ALA A 7 18.87 -15.88 -21.44
CA ALA A 7 18.31 -14.55 -21.21
C ALA A 7 17.12 -14.58 -20.23
N ASP A 8 16.28 -15.62 -20.30
CA ASP A 8 15.04 -15.70 -19.53
C ASP A 8 15.29 -15.93 -18.02
N ARG A 9 16.27 -16.79 -17.67
CA ARG A 9 16.68 -17.02 -16.27
C ARG A 9 17.27 -15.78 -15.58
N LYS A 10 18.10 -14.99 -16.29
CA LYS A 10 18.67 -13.76 -15.74
C LYS A 10 17.58 -12.71 -15.49
N THR A 11 16.62 -12.62 -16.41
CA THR A 11 15.50 -11.66 -16.32
C THR A 11 14.58 -12.00 -15.13
N GLY A 12 14.31 -13.28 -14.88
CA GLY A 12 13.55 -13.71 -13.69
C GLY A 12 14.22 -13.41 -12.35
N ALA A 13 15.54 -13.55 -12.27
CA ALA A 13 16.28 -13.21 -11.06
C ALA A 13 16.24 -11.69 -10.75
N TRP A 14 16.34 -10.85 -11.77
CA TRP A 14 16.25 -9.39 -11.62
C TRP A 14 14.83 -8.94 -11.26
N ALA A 15 13.80 -9.48 -11.92
CA ALA A 15 12.40 -9.18 -11.59
C ALA A 15 12.07 -9.50 -10.13
N ARG A 16 12.59 -10.62 -9.59
CA ARG A 16 12.42 -10.99 -8.19
C ARG A 16 13.11 -10.01 -7.23
N LYS A 17 14.32 -9.55 -7.55
CA LYS A 17 15.04 -8.56 -6.74
C LYS A 17 14.31 -7.22 -6.71
N ILE A 18 13.85 -6.74 -7.86
CA ILE A 18 13.08 -5.49 -7.96
C ILE A 18 11.78 -5.61 -7.17
N TRP A 19 11.06 -6.73 -7.29
CA TRP A 19 9.85 -6.99 -6.50
C TRP A 19 10.12 -7.00 -4.98
N LEU A 20 11.21 -7.63 -4.54
CA LEU A 20 11.60 -7.62 -3.13
C LEU A 20 11.91 -6.21 -2.63
N ALA A 21 12.71 -5.45 -3.39
CA ALA A 21 13.05 -4.07 -3.04
C ALA A 21 11.80 -3.19 -2.95
N TYR A 22 10.91 -3.28 -3.95
CA TYR A 22 9.61 -2.61 -3.95
C TYR A 22 8.77 -2.99 -2.71
N THR A 23 8.66 -4.28 -2.41
CA THR A 23 7.89 -4.79 -1.27
C THR A 23 8.41 -4.21 0.05
N LEU A 24 9.74 -4.24 0.25
CA LEU A 24 10.36 -3.72 1.47
C LEU A 24 10.13 -2.20 1.61
N ILE A 25 10.38 -1.44 0.54
CA ILE A 25 10.20 0.02 0.55
C ILE A 25 8.74 0.39 0.80
N ALA A 26 7.80 -0.31 0.15
CA ALA A 26 6.38 -0.01 0.28
C ALA A 26 5.85 -0.35 1.68
N LEU A 27 6.22 -1.51 2.24
CA LEU A 27 5.82 -1.86 3.60
C LEU A 27 6.45 -0.93 4.64
N ALA A 28 7.75 -0.62 4.50
CA ALA A 28 8.43 0.31 5.38
C ALA A 28 7.80 1.72 5.31
N GLY A 29 7.48 2.20 4.11
CA GLY A 29 6.81 3.49 3.91
C GLY A 29 5.41 3.52 4.55
N ALA A 30 4.61 2.47 4.37
CA ALA A 30 3.27 2.40 4.94
C ALA A 30 3.30 2.39 6.49
N LEU A 31 4.22 1.61 7.06
CA LEU A 31 4.42 1.53 8.51
C LEU A 31 4.99 2.83 9.08
N ALA A 32 5.93 3.48 8.37
CA ALA A 32 6.48 4.77 8.78
C ALA A 32 5.40 5.86 8.81
N LEU A 33 4.52 5.91 7.80
CA LEU A 33 3.39 6.84 7.79
C LEU A 33 2.44 6.60 8.96
N LEU A 34 2.16 5.33 9.29
CA LEU A 34 1.35 4.99 10.47
C LEU A 34 2.05 5.41 11.76
N ALA A 35 3.34 5.10 11.91
CA ALA A 35 4.12 5.43 13.10
C ALA A 35 4.17 6.95 13.34
N VAL A 36 4.40 7.75 12.29
CA VAL A 36 4.38 9.21 12.37
C VAL A 36 2.99 9.70 12.81
N TYR A 37 1.93 9.13 12.24
CA TYR A 37 0.56 9.52 12.59
C TYR A 37 0.21 9.17 14.04
N VAL A 38 0.53 7.95 14.49
CA VAL A 38 0.24 7.46 15.85
C VAL A 38 1.08 8.23 16.86
N ASN A 39 2.35 8.49 16.59
CA ASN A 39 3.19 9.28 17.49
C ASN A 39 2.63 10.70 17.67
N ALA A 40 2.20 11.34 16.58
CA ALA A 40 1.56 12.65 16.66
C ALA A 40 0.16 12.63 17.31
N TYR A 41 -0.54 11.49 17.27
CA TYR A 41 -1.80 11.29 17.99
C TYR A 41 -1.57 11.17 19.50
N ASP A 42 -0.52 10.44 19.90
CA ASP A 42 -0.17 10.20 21.31
C ASP A 42 0.39 11.45 22.01
N ASP A 43 1.06 12.35 21.27
CA ASP A 43 1.71 13.56 21.79
C ASP A 43 0.74 14.71 22.19
N TYR A 44 -0.56 14.43 22.35
CA TYR A 44 -1.60 15.37 22.82
C TYR A 44 -1.64 16.73 22.09
N ASP A 45 -2.24 16.74 20.88
CA ASP A 45 -3.07 17.89 20.46
C ASP A 45 -4.07 17.45 19.38
N ILE A 46 -5.35 17.27 19.78
CA ILE A 46 -6.47 16.99 18.86
C ILE A 46 -6.86 18.32 18.18
N GLY A 47 -5.91 18.89 17.44
CA GLY A 47 -6.03 20.17 16.75
C GLY A 47 -5.87 20.06 15.24
N ASP A 48 -5.65 21.19 14.58
CA ASP A 48 -5.48 21.27 13.13
C ASP A 48 -4.22 20.56 12.61
N ARG A 49 -3.20 20.39 13.47
CA ARG A 49 -1.98 19.66 13.15
C ARG A 49 -2.26 18.18 12.89
N LEU A 50 -3.08 17.55 13.73
CA LEU A 50 -3.46 16.15 13.58
C LEU A 50 -4.33 15.93 12.34
N ARG A 51 -5.23 16.88 12.05
CA ARG A 51 -6.03 16.88 10.80
C ARG A 51 -5.16 17.07 9.56
N GLY A 52 -4.12 17.91 9.65
CA GLY A 52 -3.12 18.08 8.59
C GLY A 52 -2.32 16.80 8.34
N LEU A 53 -1.85 16.15 9.41
CA LEU A 53 -1.19 14.86 9.36
C LEU A 53 -2.11 13.76 8.82
N GLY A 54 -3.40 13.74 9.19
CA GLY A 54 -4.38 12.81 8.63
C GLY A 54 -4.51 12.94 7.11
N ARG A 55 -4.58 14.18 6.60
CA ARG A 55 -4.58 14.46 5.15
C ARG A 55 -3.28 14.02 4.46
N PHE A 56 -2.15 14.27 5.11
CA PHE A 56 -0.84 13.85 4.61
C PHE A 56 -0.73 12.33 4.54
N THR A 57 -1.07 11.62 5.62
CA THR A 57 -1.05 10.15 5.69
C THR A 57 -1.96 9.54 4.64
N ARG A 58 -3.17 10.08 4.46
CA ARG A 58 -4.13 9.60 3.46
C ARG A 58 -3.62 9.78 2.03
N THR A 59 -3.10 10.96 1.70
CA THR A 59 -2.53 11.25 0.37
C THR A 59 -1.30 10.39 0.10
N SER A 60 -0.39 10.31 1.06
CA SER A 60 0.84 9.52 0.95
C SER A 60 0.54 8.02 0.80
N MET A 61 -0.41 7.48 1.57
CA MET A 61 -0.86 6.10 1.40
C MET A 61 -1.49 5.89 0.03
N SER A 62 -2.32 6.81 -0.47
CA SER A 62 -2.91 6.68 -1.81
C SER A 62 -1.86 6.67 -2.93
N LEU A 63 -0.75 7.37 -2.78
CA LEU A 63 0.35 7.36 -3.74
C LEU A 63 1.15 6.06 -3.66
N LEU A 64 1.46 5.61 -2.44
CA LEU A 64 2.22 4.40 -2.18
C LEU A 64 1.52 3.13 -2.70
N THR A 65 0.20 3.16 -2.72
CA THR A 65 -0.69 2.06 -3.08
C THR A 65 -1.17 2.12 -4.53
N PHE A 66 -0.73 3.10 -5.32
CA PHE A 66 -1.06 3.16 -6.73
C PHE A 66 -0.54 1.91 -7.47
N PRO A 67 -1.30 1.33 -8.42
CA PRO A 67 -2.63 1.75 -8.88
C PRO A 67 -3.82 1.24 -8.06
N LEU A 68 -3.67 0.22 -7.20
CA LEU A 68 -4.82 -0.45 -6.55
C LEU A 68 -5.45 0.33 -5.39
N GLY A 69 -4.72 1.26 -4.78
CA GLY A 69 -5.20 2.01 -3.62
C GLY A 69 -6.29 3.04 -3.91
N MET A 70 -6.26 3.63 -5.10
CA MET A 70 -7.28 4.60 -5.51
C MET A 70 -8.68 3.96 -5.66
N PRO A 71 -8.86 2.85 -6.39
CA PRO A 71 -10.14 2.15 -6.45
C PRO A 71 -10.52 1.51 -5.11
N ALA A 72 -9.57 0.97 -4.34
CA ALA A 72 -9.86 0.41 -3.03
C ALA A 72 -10.41 1.46 -2.05
N GLY A 73 -9.80 2.65 -2.00
CA GLY A 73 -10.29 3.75 -1.16
C GLY A 73 -11.68 4.24 -1.58
N LEU A 74 -11.94 4.37 -2.89
CA LEU A 74 -13.25 4.80 -3.40
C LEU A 74 -14.37 3.80 -3.07
N LEU A 75 -14.10 2.50 -3.14
CA LEU A 75 -15.11 1.46 -2.93
C LEU A 75 -15.33 1.12 -1.46
N ALA A 76 -14.27 1.17 -0.64
CA ALA A 76 -14.28 0.64 0.71
C ALA A 76 -14.34 1.74 1.79
N ASP A 77 -13.72 2.92 1.60
CA ASP A 77 -13.64 3.93 2.67
C ASP A 77 -15.03 4.39 3.14
N GLY A 78 -15.96 4.64 2.21
CA GLY A 78 -17.32 5.08 2.52
C GLY A 78 -18.10 4.09 3.40
N PRO A 79 -18.35 2.85 2.93
CA PRO A 79 -19.11 1.86 3.70
C PRO A 79 -18.41 1.48 5.01
N LEU A 80 -17.08 1.37 5.05
CA LEU A 80 -16.37 1.04 6.29
C LEU A 80 -16.45 2.18 7.32
N ARG A 81 -16.31 3.44 6.90
CA ARG A 81 -16.50 4.58 7.81
C ARG A 81 -17.91 4.63 8.38
N ALA A 82 -18.92 4.36 7.56
CA ALA A 82 -20.31 4.28 8.01
C ALA A 82 -20.53 3.11 9.00
N THR A 83 -19.94 1.95 8.72
CA THR A 83 -20.05 0.75 9.58
C THR A 83 -19.40 0.96 10.95
N PHE A 84 -18.26 1.64 10.99
CA PHE A 84 -17.55 1.95 12.24
C PHE A 84 -18.04 3.22 12.94
N GLY A 85 -19.02 3.94 12.37
CA GLY A 85 -19.52 5.19 12.94
C GLY A 85 -18.48 6.30 13.01
N CYS A 86 -17.48 6.29 12.11
CA CYS A 86 -16.49 7.36 12.06
C CYS A 86 -17.14 8.69 11.63
N GLY A 87 -16.74 9.80 12.25
CA GLY A 87 -17.16 11.15 11.88
C GLY A 87 -16.46 11.65 10.61
N GLU A 88 -15.89 12.85 10.65
CA GLU A 88 -15.30 13.45 9.45
C GLU A 88 -14.10 12.66 8.90
N ALA A 89 -13.84 12.81 7.60
CA ALA A 89 -12.81 12.08 6.87
C ALA A 89 -11.37 12.26 7.40
N ASN A 90 -11.11 13.30 8.20
CA ASN A 90 -9.81 13.60 8.79
C ASN A 90 -9.75 13.33 10.29
N GLU A 91 -10.82 12.78 10.86
CA GLU A 91 -10.81 12.30 12.23
C GLU A 91 -9.98 11.02 12.36
N PRO A 92 -9.44 10.74 13.56
CA PRO A 92 -8.59 9.58 13.80
C PRO A 92 -9.21 8.25 13.35
N CYS A 93 -10.51 8.06 13.62
CA CYS A 93 -11.26 6.88 13.19
C CYS A 93 -11.22 6.71 11.65
N ALA A 94 -11.57 7.77 10.92
CA ALA A 94 -11.60 7.72 9.46
C ALA A 94 -10.21 7.55 8.84
N VAL A 95 -9.19 8.20 9.41
CA VAL A 95 -7.80 8.07 8.95
C VAL A 95 -7.30 6.63 9.17
N PHE A 96 -7.58 6.03 10.32
CA PHE A 96 -7.17 4.65 10.62
C PHE A 96 -7.86 3.64 9.70
N VAL A 97 -9.18 3.75 9.51
CA VAL A 97 -9.93 2.88 8.57
C VAL A 97 -9.38 3.00 7.16
N THR A 98 -9.12 4.24 6.70
CA THR A 98 -8.56 4.48 5.37
C THR A 98 -7.16 3.88 5.24
N TRP A 99 -6.31 4.03 6.26
CA TRP A 99 -4.98 3.42 6.25
C TRP A 99 -5.05 1.90 6.11
N GLN A 100 -5.97 1.25 6.83
CA GLN A 100 -6.16 -0.21 6.76
C GLN A 100 -6.60 -0.67 5.37
N VAL A 101 -7.57 0.02 4.76
CA VAL A 101 -8.02 -0.27 3.39
C VAL A 101 -6.87 -0.15 2.41
N GLN A 102 -6.11 0.94 2.49
CA GLN A 102 -4.97 1.20 1.63
C GLN A 102 -3.85 0.17 1.84
N PHE A 103 -3.57 -0.21 3.09
CA PHE A 103 -2.59 -1.23 3.42
C PHE A 103 -3.00 -2.61 2.87
N ALA A 104 -4.28 -2.99 2.99
CA ALA A 104 -4.79 -4.22 2.41
C ALA A 104 -4.66 -4.22 0.87
N ALA A 105 -4.95 -3.10 0.22
CA ALA A 105 -4.75 -2.92 -1.23
C ALA A 105 -3.26 -3.05 -1.62
N LEU A 106 -2.34 -2.51 -0.80
CA LEU A 106 -0.90 -2.66 -1.00
C LEU A 106 -0.46 -4.12 -0.97
N VAL A 107 -0.92 -4.86 0.04
CA VAL A 107 -0.59 -6.28 0.20
C VAL A 107 -1.14 -7.07 -0.99
N ALA A 108 -2.39 -6.82 -1.40
CA ALA A 108 -2.98 -7.43 -2.59
C ALA A 108 -2.15 -7.13 -3.86
N GLN A 109 -1.68 -5.89 -4.02
CA GLN A 109 -0.82 -5.47 -5.12
C GLN A 109 0.51 -6.25 -5.13
N ILE A 110 1.16 -6.36 -3.98
CA ILE A 110 2.43 -7.07 -3.82
C ILE A 110 2.27 -8.55 -4.18
N VAL A 111 1.20 -9.19 -3.69
CA VAL A 111 0.89 -10.60 -3.97
C VAL A 111 0.57 -10.80 -5.46
N PHE A 112 -0.23 -9.90 -6.05
CA PHE A 112 -0.58 -9.96 -7.46
C PHE A 112 0.65 -9.79 -8.37
N LEU A 113 1.53 -8.84 -8.07
CA LEU A 113 2.81 -8.66 -8.78
C LEU A 113 3.69 -9.91 -8.65
N ARG A 114 3.77 -10.50 -7.45
CA ARG A 114 4.53 -11.74 -7.23
C ARG A 114 4.02 -12.89 -8.07
N TRP A 115 2.70 -12.99 -8.18
CA TRP A 115 2.02 -14.01 -8.97
C TRP A 115 2.21 -13.80 -10.47
N LEU A 116 2.13 -12.56 -10.96
CA LEU A 116 2.41 -12.23 -12.36
C LEU A 116 3.85 -12.58 -12.74
N ILE A 117 4.81 -12.24 -11.88
CA ILE A 117 6.22 -12.66 -12.04
C ILE A 117 6.29 -14.19 -12.11
N ALA A 118 5.65 -14.91 -11.18
CA ALA A 118 5.67 -16.38 -11.18
C ALA A 118 5.12 -16.98 -12.49
N ARG A 119 3.97 -16.49 -12.98
CA ARG A 119 3.31 -17.01 -14.17
C ARG A 119 4.09 -16.73 -15.45
N ARG A 120 4.64 -15.53 -15.59
CA ARG A 120 5.39 -15.13 -16.80
C ARG A 120 6.62 -16.00 -17.03
N PHE A 121 7.25 -16.49 -15.96
CA PHE A 121 8.39 -17.41 -16.03
C PHE A 121 8.00 -18.90 -16.06
N GLN A 122 6.72 -19.24 -15.89
CA GLN A 122 6.20 -20.60 -16.10
C GLN A 122 5.74 -20.83 -17.55
N SER A 123 5.25 -19.80 -18.24
CA SER A 123 4.79 -19.89 -19.63
C SER A 123 5.90 -19.90 -20.70
N GLY A 124 7.16 -19.77 -20.30
CA GLY A 124 8.33 -19.84 -21.18
C GLY A 124 9.12 -21.16 -21.10
N ALA A 125 8.58 -22.17 -20.41
CA ALA A 125 9.17 -23.50 -20.25
C ALA A 125 8.58 -24.52 -21.22
#